data_AF-A0AAE7TMK8-F1
#
_entry.id   AF-A0AAE7TMK8-F1
#
_cell.length_a   1.000
_cell.length_b   1.000
_cell.length_c   1.000
_cell.angle_alpha   90.00
_cell.angle_beta   90.00
_cell.angle_gamma   90.00
#
_symmetry.space_group_name_H-M   'P 1'
#
loop_
_entity.id
_entity.type
_entity.pdbx_description
1 polymer ?
#
loop_
_entity_poly.entity_id
_entity_poly.type
_entity_poly.pdbx_seq_one_letter_code
_entity_poly.pdbx_strand_id
1 'polypeptide(L)' 'MQKPSLDPDVADSAPNEPLLTAYDEQHVVTYMRLLQAQGEGADWREVARVVRSDDRKQPRW' A
#
# COMPACT_ATOMS: atom_id res chain seq x y z
N MET A 1 17.11 5.80 -7.16
CA MET A 1 15.74 5.31 -6.95
C MET A 1 15.79 4.18 -5.95
N GLN A 2 15.19 4.36 -4.77
CA GLN A 2 15.01 3.27 -3.80
C GLN A 2 14.04 2.26 -4.41
N LYS A 3 14.31 0.96 -4.24
CA LYS A 3 13.41 -0.09 -4.71
C LYS A 3 12.15 -0.03 -3.83
N PRO A 4 10.94 0.12 -4.39
CA PRO A 4 9.73 0.14 -3.56
C PRO A 4 9.60 -1.19 -2.83
N SER A 5 9.43 -1.12 -1.51
CA SER A 5 9.12 -2.30 -0.71
C SER A 5 7.80 -2.88 -1.18
N LEU A 6 7.66 -4.20 -1.19
CA LEU A 6 6.38 -4.85 -1.48
C LEU A 6 5.32 -4.56 -0.41
N ASP A 7 5.78 -4.01 0.71
CA ASP A 7 5.02 -3.97 1.95
C ASP A 7 5.63 -2.93 2.92
N PRO A 8 5.58 -1.64 2.55
CA PRO A 8 5.98 -0.53 3.41
C PRO A 8 5.01 -0.39 4.59
N ASP A 9 5.50 0.20 5.69
CA ASP A 9 4.63 0.62 6.80
C ASP A 9 3.70 1.75 6.35
N VAL A 10 2.41 1.62 6.65
CA VAL A 10 1.37 2.54 6.19
C VAL A 10 0.98 3.45 7.34
N ALA A 11 1.23 4.74 7.18
CA ALA A 11 0.86 5.73 8.19
C ALA A 11 -0.67 5.86 8.31
N ASP A 12 -1.15 6.20 9.50
CA ASP A 12 -2.58 6.49 9.76
C ASP A 12 -3.15 7.56 8.83
N SER A 13 -2.29 8.47 8.35
CA SER A 13 -2.64 9.48 7.36
C SER A 13 -1.48 9.68 6.39
N ALA A 14 -1.78 9.66 5.10
CA ALA A 14 -0.82 10.03 4.07
C ALA A 14 -0.48 11.53 4.18
N PRO A 15 0.75 11.94 3.80
CA PRO A 15 1.08 13.34 3.65
C PRO A 15 0.12 14.06 2.69
N ASN A 16 -0.31 15.26 3.05
CA ASN A 16 -1.18 16.09 2.21
C ASN A 16 -0.36 17.16 1.50
N GLU A 17 0.50 16.72 0.58
CA GLU A 17 1.35 17.59 -0.21
C GLU A 17 0.83 17.70 -1.66
N PRO A 18 1.02 18.85 -2.34
CA PRO A 18 0.55 19.04 -3.72
C PRO A 18 1.37 18.24 -4.75
N LEU A 19 2.51 17.67 -4.33
CA LEU A 19 3.43 16.90 -5.15
C LEU A 19 3.63 15.51 -4.54
N LEU A 20 4.03 14.54 -5.37
CA LEU A 20 4.42 13.21 -4.91
C LEU A 20 5.53 13.30 -3.87
N THR A 21 5.30 12.66 -2.74
CA THR A 21 6.25 12.58 -1.64
C THR A 21 7.03 11.27 -1.68
N ALA A 22 8.10 11.17 -0.89
CA ALA A 22 8.79 9.90 -0.68
C ALA A 22 7.85 8.80 -0.14
N TYR A 23 6.84 9.19 0.65
CA TYR A 23 5.79 8.29 1.10
C TYR A 23 5.05 7.67 -0.09
N ASP A 24 4.64 8.48 -1.07
CA ASP A 24 3.93 8.00 -2.25
C ASP A 24 4.80 7.09 -3.12
N GLU A 25 6.08 7.42 -3.28
CA GLU A 25 7.04 6.57 -3.99
C GLU A 25 7.20 5.20 -3.32
N GLN A 26 7.25 5.17 -1.98
CA GLN A 26 7.32 3.92 -1.22
C GLN A 26 6.04 3.09 -1.33
N HIS A 27 4.88 3.75 -1.45
CA HIS A 27 3.55 3.12 -1.48
C HIS A 27 3.00 2.87 -2.90
N VAL A 28 3.77 3.17 -3.94
CA VAL A 28 3.32 3.06 -5.34
C VAL A 28 2.78 1.67 -5.70
N VAL A 29 3.41 0.60 -5.19
CA VAL A 29 2.97 -0.79 -5.41
C VAL A 29 1.63 -1.05 -4.74
N THR A 30 1.43 -0.54 -3.54
CA THR A 30 0.17 -0.62 -2.80
C THR A 30 -0.95 0.07 -3.55
N TYR A 31 -0.73 1.31 -4.02
CA TYR A 31 -1.71 2.04 -4.83
C TYR A 31 -2.08 1.28 -6.11
N MET A 32 -1.09 0.73 -6.82
CA MET A 32 -1.33 -0.06 -8.03
C MET A 32 -2.18 -1.31 -7.77
N ARG A 33 -1.94 -2.02 -6.66
CA ARG A 33 -2.75 -3.19 -6.29
C ARG A 33 -4.22 -2.83 -6.00
N LEU A 34 -4.47 -1.70 -5.36
CA LEU A 34 -5.83 -1.22 -5.12
C LEU A 34 -6.55 -0.89 -6.44
N LEU A 35 -5.86 -0.21 -7.35
CA LEU A 35 -6.38 0.12 -8.68
C LEU A 35 -6.64 -1.12 -9.53
N GLN A 36 -5.72 -2.09 -9.49
CA GLN A 36 -5.87 -3.37 -10.17
C GLN A 36 -7.07 -4.15 -9.63
N ALA A 37 -7.22 -4.24 -8.29
CA ALA A 37 -8.36 -4.91 -7.67
C ALA A 37 -9.69 -4.31 -8.14
N GLN A 38 -9.79 -2.97 -8.16
CA GLN A 38 -10.98 -2.29 -8.69
C GLN A 38 -11.21 -2.61 -10.18
N GLY A 39 -10.15 -2.65 -11.00
CA GLY A 39 -10.24 -2.99 -12.43
C GLY A 39 -10.65 -4.44 -12.70
N GLU A 40 -10.29 -5.35 -11.81
CA GLU A 40 -10.67 -6.77 -11.85
C GLU A 40 -12.07 -7.03 -11.23
N GLY A 41 -12.73 -5.99 -10.72
CA GLY A 41 -14.04 -6.10 -10.06
C GLY A 41 -13.97 -6.64 -8.62
N ALA A 42 -12.77 -6.75 -8.05
CA ALA A 42 -12.58 -7.09 -6.65
C ALA A 42 -12.85 -5.87 -5.74
N ASP A 43 -13.28 -6.12 -4.50
CA ASP A 43 -13.48 -5.03 -3.53
C ASP A 43 -12.11 -4.53 -3.05
N TRP A 44 -11.67 -3.40 -3.60
CA TRP A 44 -10.43 -2.74 -3.19
C TRP A 44 -10.38 -2.45 -1.68
N ARG A 45 -11.52 -2.37 -0.98
CA ARG A 45 -11.55 -2.20 0.48
C ARG A 45 -11.06 -3.44 1.23
N GLU A 46 -11.26 -4.63 0.68
CA GLU A 46 -10.68 -5.87 1.23
C GLU A 46 -9.16 -5.84 1.10
N VAL A 47 -8.65 -5.44 -0.06
CA VAL A 47 -7.21 -5.27 -0.30
C VAL A 47 -6.61 -4.21 0.63
N ALA A 48 -7.31 -3.08 0.83
CA ALA A 48 -6.88 -2.04 1.77
C ALA A 48 -6.84 -2.55 3.22
N ARG A 49 -7.75 -3.44 3.63
CA ARG A 49 -7.71 -4.07 4.96
C ARG A 49 -6.51 -4.99 5.12
N VAL A 50 -6.17 -5.77 4.09
CA VAL A 50 -4.97 -6.64 4.11
C VAL A 50 -3.70 -5.80 4.24
N VAL A 51 -3.62 -4.70 3.50
CA VAL A 51 -2.49 -3.77 3.51
C VAL A 51 -2.33 -3.06 4.87
N ARG A 52 -3.44 -2.63 5.50
CA ARG A 52 -3.42 -1.87 6.77
C ARG A 52 -3.27 -2.78 8.00
N SER A 53 -3.57 -4.07 7.87
CA SER A 53 -3.51 -4.95 9.04
C SER A 53 -2.05 -5.12 9.47
N ASP A 54 -1.76 -4.63 10.67
CA ASP A 54 -0.58 -4.92 11.52
C ASP A 54 -0.29 -6.43 11.70
N ASP A 55 -1.15 -7.29 11.15
CA ASP A 55 -1.04 -8.75 11.13
C ASP A 55 -0.03 -9.27 10.09
N ARG A 56 0.90 -8.43 9.67
CA ARG A 56 2.16 -8.87 9.04
C ARG A 56 3.16 -9.39 10.05
N LYS A 57 2.70 -10.20 11.01
CA LYS A 57 3.59 -11.21 11.59
C LYS A 57 3.81 -12.26 10.51
N GLN A 58 4.87 -12.05 9.74
CA GLN A 58 5.41 -13.03 8.82
C GLN A 58 5.41 -14.40 9.50
N PRO A 59 4.88 -15.48 8.89
CA PRO A 59 5.16 -16.81 9.40
C PRO A 59 6.69 -17.00 9.31
N ARG A 60 7.35 -17.01 10.48
CA ARG A 60 8.71 -17.52 10.61
C ARG A 60 8.64 -19.01 10.29
N TRP A 61 9.07 -19.38 9.09
CA TRP A 61 9.65 -20.69 8.85
C TRP A 61 11.16 -20.59 9.04
#